data_AF-A0A2M8FBP6-F1
#
_entry.id   AF-A0A2M8FBP6-F1
#
_cell.length_a   1.000
_cell.length_b   1.000
_cell.length_c   1.000
_cell.angle_alpha   90.00
_cell.angle_beta   90.00
_cell.angle_gamma   90.00
#
_symmetry.space_group_name_H-M   'P 1'
#
loop_
_entity.id
_entity.type
_entity.pdbx_description
1 polymer ?
#
loop_
_entity_poly.entity_id
_entity_poly.type
_entity_poly.pdbx_seq_one_letter_code
_entity_poly.pdbx_strand_id
1 'polypeptide(L)'
;MDQIQRSSLSVCINIAEGTSKQSDKDFNRYLAISLGSVDETVACLEIAFELNIITKEKFFYFESRYEIISKQLGGLSKKLRSS
;
A
#
# COMPACT_ATOMS: atom_id res chain seq x y z
N MET A 1 0.97 -2.76 -16.69
CA MET A 1 1.64 -1.62 -16.03
C MET A 1 0.67 -0.58 -15.51
N ASP A 2 -0.47 -0.31 -16.17
CA ASP A 2 -1.54 0.56 -15.63
C ASP A 2 -1.90 0.23 -14.17
N GLN A 3 -2.04 -1.06 -13.85
CA GLN A 3 -2.40 -1.51 -12.49
C GLN A 3 -1.42 -1.07 -11.40
N ILE A 4 -0.10 -1.21 -11.61
CA ILE A 4 0.93 -0.79 -10.63
C ILE A 4 0.80 0.71 -10.31
N GLN A 5 0.56 1.53 -11.33
CA GLN A 5 0.41 2.98 -11.13
C GLN A 5 -0.87 3.29 -10.36
N ARG A 6 -1.99 2.65 -10.72
CA ARG A 6 -3.29 2.87 -10.07
C ARG A 6 -3.29 2.39 -8.62
N SER A 7 -2.81 1.19 -8.35
CA SER A 7 -2.76 0.62 -7.00
C SER A 7 -1.80 1.42 -6.11
N SER A 8 -0.63 1.80 -6.62
CA SER A 8 0.32 2.69 -5.93
C SER A 8 -0.31 4.04 -5.57
N LEU A 9 -0.99 4.67 -6.53
CA LEU A 9 -1.65 5.95 -6.31
C LEU A 9 -2.82 5.83 -5.31
N SER A 10 -3.56 4.71 -5.38
CA SER A 10 -4.65 4.39 -4.46
C SER A 10 -4.19 4.35 -2.99
N VAL A 11 -2.97 3.89 -2.70
CA VAL A 11 -2.39 3.94 -1.35
C VAL A 11 -2.39 5.38 -0.83
N CYS A 12 -1.82 6.31 -1.60
CA CYS A 12 -1.72 7.72 -1.20
C CYS A 12 -3.09 8.39 -1.09
N ILE A 13 -3.99 8.13 -2.04
CA ILE A 13 -5.34 8.72 -2.07
C ILE A 13 -6.14 8.27 -0.84
N ASN A 14 -6.12 6.98 -0.50
CA ASN A 14 -6.87 6.48 0.64
C ASN A 14 -6.31 6.99 1.98
N ILE A 15 -4.99 7.15 2.13
CA ILE A 15 -4.40 7.77 3.33
C ILE A 15 -4.88 9.22 3.48
N ALA A 16 -4.81 9.99 2.39
CA ALA A 16 -5.22 11.40 2.39
C ALA A 16 -6.72 11.54 2.70
N GLU A 17 -7.56 10.73 2.06
CA GLU A 17 -9.00 10.74 2.31
C GLU A 17 -9.32 10.29 3.74
N GLY A 18 -8.66 9.24 4.22
CA GLY A 18 -8.83 8.72 5.58
C GLY A 18 -8.50 9.73 6.67
N THR A 19 -7.46 10.54 6.45
CA THR A 19 -7.04 11.59 7.40
C THR A 19 -8.10 12.69 7.58
N SER A 20 -9.02 12.86 6.63
CA SER A 20 -10.12 13.82 6.72
C SER A 20 -11.34 13.31 7.52
N LYS A 21 -11.34 12.06 7.98
CA LYS A 21 -12.48 11.45 8.66
C LYS A 21 -12.54 11.87 10.13
N GLN A 22 -13.75 11.90 10.67
CA GLN A 22 -14.03 12.42 12.02
C GLN A 22 -13.72 11.41 13.14
N SER A 23 -13.54 10.12 12.82
CA SER A 23 -13.28 9.09 13.81
C SER A 23 -12.09 8.21 13.42
N ASP A 24 -11.37 7.73 14.43
CA ASP A 24 -10.26 6.79 14.25
C ASP A 24 -10.72 5.48 13.62
N LYS A 25 -11.96 5.05 13.90
CA LYS A 25 -12.58 3.89 13.26
C LYS A 25 -12.74 4.09 11.75
N ASP A 26 -13.21 5.26 11.33
CA ASP A 26 -13.39 5.57 9.91
C ASP A 26 -12.04 5.72 9.22
N PHE A 27 -11.08 6.44 9.81
CA PHE A 27 -9.73 6.54 9.26
C PHE A 27 -9.09 5.16 9.11
N ASN A 28 -9.23 4.29 10.12
CA ASN A 28 -8.69 2.95 10.08
C ASN A 28 -9.27 2.09 8.92
N ARG A 29 -10.52 2.33 8.51
CA ARG A 29 -11.10 1.69 7.32
C ARG A 29 -10.35 2.08 6.04
N TYR A 30 -9.97 3.35 5.90
CA TYR A 30 -9.18 3.81 4.75
C TYR A 30 -7.75 3.29 4.77
N LEU A 31 -7.14 3.15 5.95
CA LEU A 31 -5.83 2.49 6.07
C LEU A 31 -5.91 1.01 5.65
N ALA A 32 -7.01 0.32 5.94
CA ALA A 32 -7.20 -1.06 5.46
C ALA A 32 -7.30 -1.13 3.93
N ILE A 33 -7.96 -0.17 3.28
CA ILE A 33 -7.99 -0.06 1.80
C ILE A 33 -6.58 0.23 1.25
N SER A 34 -5.84 1.10 1.93
CA SER A 34 -4.45 1.43 1.57
C SER A 34 -3.55 0.20 1.65
N LEU A 35 -3.68 -0.61 2.70
CA LEU A 35 -2.96 -1.89 2.84
C LEU A 35 -3.31 -2.87 1.70
N GLY A 36 -4.59 -3.02 1.36
CA GLY A 36 -4.97 -3.85 0.20
C GLY A 36 -4.38 -3.34 -1.12
N SER A 37 -4.27 -2.02 -1.30
CA SER A 37 -3.63 -1.42 -2.47
C SER A 37 -2.10 -1.63 -2.50
N VAL A 38 -1.46 -1.72 -1.33
CA VAL A 38 -0.04 -2.14 -1.22
C VAL A 38 0.12 -3.58 -1.70
N ASP A 39 -0.71 -4.50 -1.20
CA ASP A 39 -0.65 -5.92 -1.56
C ASP A 39 -0.88 -6.12 -3.07
N GLU A 40 -1.85 -5.43 -3.66
CA GLU A 40 -2.09 -5.44 -5.11
C GLU A 40 -0.88 -4.93 -5.90
N THR A 41 -0.21 -3.89 -5.39
CA THR A 41 0.98 -3.35 -6.07
C THR A 41 2.14 -4.34 -6.05
N VAL A 42 2.38 -5.00 -4.92
CA VAL A 42 3.42 -6.02 -4.78
C VAL A 42 3.13 -7.21 -5.70
N ALA A 43 1.89 -7.71 -5.72
CA ALA A 43 1.50 -8.79 -6.62
C ALA A 43 1.72 -8.41 -8.10
N CYS A 44 1.41 -7.17 -8.49
CA CYS A 44 1.69 -6.70 -9.85
C CYS A 44 3.20 -6.58 -10.15
N LEU A 45 4.02 -6.24 -9.16
CA LEU A 45 5.48 -6.20 -9.28
C LEU A 45 6.07 -7.61 -9.44
N GLU A 46 5.54 -8.59 -8.72
CA GLU A 46 5.90 -10.01 -8.86
C GLU A 46 5.62 -10.51 -10.28
N ILE A 47 4.41 -10.26 -10.78
CA ILE A 47 4.03 -10.62 -12.17
C ILE A 47 4.94 -9.90 -13.17
N ALA A 48 5.25 -8.62 -12.96
CA ALA A 48 6.15 -7.88 -13.85
C ALA A 48 7.58 -8.46 -13.84
N PHE A 49 8.04 -8.96 -12.71
CA PHE A 49 9.32 -9.64 -12.59
C PHE A 49 9.32 -11.00 -13.29
N GLU A 50 8.28 -11.83 -13.07
CA GLU A 50 8.13 -13.13 -13.74
C GLU A 50 8.08 -13.01 -15.27
N LEU A 51 7.44 -11.96 -15.78
CA LEU A 51 7.39 -11.63 -17.20
C LEU A 51 8.68 -10.97 -17.74
N ASN A 52 9.73 -10.86 -16.94
CA ASN A 52 11.00 -10.20 -17.26
C ASN A 52 10.83 -8.72 -17.72
N ILE A 53 9.77 -8.05 -17.30
CA ILE A 53 9.50 -6.63 -17.61
C ILE A 53 10.39 -5.72 -16.73
N ILE A 54 10.69 -6.16 -15.51
CA ILE A 54 11.60 -5.49 -14.58
C ILE A 54 12.73 -6.45 -14.16
N THR A 55 13.89 -5.89 -13.82
CA THR A 55 15.01 -6.68 -13.33
C THR A 55 14.78 -7.11 -11.88
N LYS A 56 15.51 -8.13 -11.44
CA LYS A 56 15.50 -8.61 -10.05
C LYS A 56 15.86 -7.50 -9.06
N GLU A 57 16.81 -6.64 -9.40
CA GLU A 57 17.23 -5.51 -8.58
C GLU A 57 16.10 -4.48 -8.42
N LYS A 58 15.37 -4.19 -9.52
CA LYS A 58 14.20 -3.29 -9.46
C LYS A 58 13.07 -3.91 -8.64
N PHE A 59 12.80 -5.20 -8.82
CA PHE A 59 11.78 -5.91 -8.05
C PHE A 59 12.04 -5.78 -6.55
N PHE A 60 13.21 -6.21 -6.06
CA PHE A 60 13.55 -6.10 -4.63
C PHE A 60 13.60 -4.66 -4.12
N TYR A 61 14.06 -3.73 -4.95
CA TYR A 61 14.04 -2.31 -4.59
C TYR A 61 12.61 -1.82 -4.33
N PHE A 62 11.64 -2.17 -5.17
CA PHE A 62 10.25 -1.75 -4.96
C PHE A 62 9.56 -2.54 -3.85
N GLU A 63 9.73 -3.86 -3.81
CA GLU A 63 9.18 -4.74 -2.78
C GLU A 63 9.57 -4.28 -1.38
N SER A 64 10.87 -4.05 -1.13
CA SER A 64 11.36 -3.58 0.17
C SER A 64 10.76 -2.24 0.60
N ARG A 65 10.47 -1.34 -0.36
CA ARG A 65 9.81 -0.06 -0.07
C ARG A 65 8.34 -0.25 0.29
N TYR A 66 7.63 -1.13 -0.42
CA TYR A 66 6.24 -1.46 -0.09
C TYR A 66 6.12 -2.21 1.24
N GLU A 67 7.11 -3.02 1.61
CA GLU A 67 7.18 -3.65 2.94
C GLU A 67 7.26 -2.60 4.06
N ILE A 68 8.10 -1.57 3.88
CA ILE A 68 8.20 -0.44 4.84
C ILE A 68 6.87 0.28 4.95
N ILE A 69 6.21 0.58 3.83
CA ILE A 69 4.90 1.24 3.81
C ILE A 69 3.86 0.39 4.54
N SER A 70 3.80 -0.92 4.25
CA SER A 70 2.88 -1.85 4.91
C SER A 70 3.07 -1.86 6.43
N LYS A 71 4.32 -1.91 6.91
CA LYS A 71 4.64 -1.82 8.35
C LYS A 71 4.19 -0.49 8.97
N GLN A 72 4.40 0.63 8.29
CA GLN A 72 3.97 1.95 8.76
C GLN A 72 2.44 2.03 8.87
N LEU A 73 1.72 1.62 7.83
CA LEU A 73 0.26 1.63 7.81
C LEU A 73 -0.33 0.66 8.85
N GLY A 74 0.24 -0.54 8.99
CA GLY A 74 -0.17 -1.51 10.00
C GLY A 74 0.05 -1.02 11.43
N GLY A 75 1.18 -0.35 11.68
CA GLY A 75 1.47 0.29 12.96
C GLY A 75 0.46 1.39 13.32
N LEU A 76 0.18 2.29 12.36
CA LEU A 76 -0.82 3.35 12.54
C LEU A 76 -2.23 2.77 12.75
N SER A 77 -2.63 1.80 11.91
CA SER A 77 -3.91 1.10 12.03
C SER A 77 -4.10 0.45 13.41
N LYS A 78 -3.05 -0.18 13.95
CA LYS A 78 -3.07 -0.75 15.30
C LYS A 78 -3.27 0.32 16.37
N LYS A 79 -2.60 1.48 16.26
CA LYS A 79 -2.75 2.60 17.20
C LYS A 79 -4.18 3.14 17.21
N LEU A 80 -4.78 3.34 16.04
CA LEU A 80 -6.15 3.85 15.89
C LEU A 80 -7.23 2.89 16.44
N ARG A 81 -6.98 1.58 16.48
CA ARG A 81 -7.89 0.61 17.12
C ARG A 81 -7.87 0.65 18.66
N SER A 82 -6.83 1.24 19.24
CA SER A 82 -6.63 1.34 20.69
C SER A 82 -6.93 2.73 21.25
N SER A 83 -7.39 3.66 20.41
CA SER A 83 -7.85 5.01 20.75
C SER A 83 -9.38 5.01 20.87
#